data_AF-A0A815V8V2-F1
#
_entry.id   AF-A0A815V8V2-F1
#
_cell.length_a   1.000
_cell.length_b   1.000
_cell.length_c   1.000
_cell.angle_alpha   90.00
_cell.angle_beta   90.00
_cell.angle_gamma   90.00
#
_symmetry.space_group_name_H-M   'P 1'
#
loop_
_entity.id
_entity.type
_entity.pdbx_description
1 polymer ?
#
loop_
_entity_poly.entity_id
_entity_poly.type
_entity_poly.pdbx_seq_one_letter_code
_entity_poly.pdbx_strand_id
1 'polypeptide(L)'
;MSQQPRRRLPENYMVIWVDENMDMTNKDCHNTLAQLRGVVNQVIPYTTAEECVQQLNENPEEISFVISSGALGQHMVPSIHGMAKLNAIYIFCDNKQEHEIWTKTWTKIKGIHTSIQPICEALQLVVKRCDKD
;
A
#
# COMPACT_ATOMS: atom_id res chain seq x y z
N MET A 1 -28.75 6.89 16.10
CA MET A 1 -27.68 7.22 15.13
C MET A 1 -27.10 5.92 14.62
N SER A 2 -27.47 5.51 13.42
CA SER A 2 -27.02 4.25 12.83
C SER A 2 -25.53 4.38 12.52
N GLN A 3 -24.67 3.69 13.29
CA GLN A 3 -23.30 3.50 12.86
C GLN A 3 -23.35 2.62 11.61
N GLN A 4 -23.17 3.21 10.43
CA GLN A 4 -22.89 2.41 9.24
C GLN A 4 -21.67 1.54 9.56
N PRO A 5 -21.70 0.23 9.29
CA PRO A 5 -20.52 -0.61 9.48
C PRO A 5 -19.37 0.01 8.69
N ARG A 6 -18.21 0.18 9.33
CA ARG A 6 -17.00 0.63 8.62
C ARG A 6 -16.69 -0.40 7.54
N ARG A 7 -17.05 -0.07 6.30
CA ARG A 7 -16.83 -0.94 5.15
C ARG A 7 -15.34 -0.99 4.86
N ARG A 8 -14.86 -2.20 4.61
CA ARG A 8 -13.48 -2.50 4.25
C ARG A 8 -13.45 -3.13 2.88
N LEU A 9 -12.28 -3.18 2.25
CA LEU A 9 -12.13 -3.91 1.00
C LEU A 9 -12.50 -5.40 1.18
N PRO A 10 -13.01 -6.06 0.13
CA PRO A 10 -13.26 -7.50 0.15
C PRO A 10 -12.01 -8.31 0.52
N GLU A 11 -12.18 -9.55 0.96
CA GLU A 11 -11.08 -10.37 1.50
C GLU A 11 -9.98 -10.69 0.48
N ASN A 12 -10.28 -10.66 -0.81
CA ASN A 12 -9.29 -10.85 -1.87
C ASN A 12 -8.42 -9.60 -2.13
N TYR A 13 -8.55 -8.54 -1.34
CA TYR A 13 -7.70 -7.36 -1.43
C TYR A 13 -6.74 -7.27 -0.26
N MET A 14 -5.47 -7.03 -0.58
CA MET A 14 -4.42 -6.87 0.41
C MET A 14 -3.63 -5.59 0.22
N VAL A 15 -3.11 -5.08 1.33
CA VAL A 15 -2.09 -4.05 1.35
C VAL A 15 -0.79 -4.68 1.84
N ILE A 16 0.25 -4.59 1.03
CA ILE A 16 1.61 -4.92 1.42
C ILE A 16 2.31 -3.61 1.76
N TRP A 17 2.75 -3.44 3.01
CA TRP A 17 3.51 -2.26 3.44
C TRP A 17 4.97 -2.65 3.65
N VAL A 18 5.88 -2.05 2.89
CA VAL A 18 7.29 -2.45 2.85
C VAL A 18 8.19 -1.27 3.18
N ASP A 19 8.92 -1.36 4.28
CA ASP A 19 9.86 -0.33 4.70
C ASP A 19 11.04 -0.96 5.47
N GLU A 20 12.26 -0.69 5.02
CA GLU A 20 13.49 -1.22 5.65
C GLU A 20 13.64 -0.78 7.11
N ASN A 21 13.08 0.38 7.47
CA ASN A 21 13.16 0.94 8.82
C ASN A 21 11.92 0.65 9.66
N MET A 22 11.06 -0.30 9.23
CA MET A 22 9.84 -0.62 9.95
C MET A 22 10.17 -1.23 11.32
N ASP A 23 9.92 -0.44 12.36
CA ASP A 23 10.00 -0.90 13.75
C ASP A 23 8.59 -1.10 14.29
N MET A 24 8.20 -2.36 14.48
CA MET A 24 6.89 -2.71 15.05
C MET A 24 6.71 -2.29 16.50
N THR A 25 7.76 -1.89 17.21
CA THR A 25 7.63 -1.32 18.56
C THR A 25 7.35 0.19 18.53
N ASN A 26 7.56 0.84 17.38
CA ASN A 26 7.37 2.26 17.18
C ASN A 26 5.87 2.62 17.11
N LYS A 27 5.49 3.68 17.83
CA LYS A 27 4.10 4.18 17.91
C LYS A 27 3.56 4.64 16.55
N ASP A 28 4.39 5.22 15.70
CA ASP A 28 4.00 5.71 14.39
C ASP A 28 3.75 4.55 13.42
N CYS A 29 4.53 3.47 13.51
CA CYS A 29 4.27 2.23 12.77
C CYS A 29 2.93 1.61 13.22
N HIS A 30 2.71 1.51 14.53
CA HIS A 30 1.42 1.05 15.07
C HIS A 30 0.23 1.90 14.60
N ASN A 31 0.36 3.22 14.62
CA ASN A 31 -0.68 4.14 14.20
C ASN A 31 -0.96 4.02 12.68
N THR A 32 0.07 3.84 11.87
CA THR A 32 -0.04 3.61 10.43
C THR A 32 -0.78 2.30 10.14
N LEU A 33 -0.38 1.21 10.81
CA LEU A 33 -1.06 -0.09 10.69
C LEU A 33 -2.52 -0.01 11.13
N ALA A 34 -2.82 0.69 12.23
CA ALA A 34 -4.18 0.85 12.72
C ALA A 34 -5.08 1.58 11.71
N GLN A 35 -4.55 2.61 11.04
CA GLN A 35 -5.27 3.33 9.99
C GLN A 35 -5.49 2.46 8.74
N LEU A 36 -4.48 1.73 8.29
CA LEU A 36 -4.59 0.81 7.15
C LEU A 36 -5.61 -0.30 7.42
N ARG A 37 -5.54 -0.93 8.60
CA ARG A 37 -6.51 -1.96 9.04
C ARG A 37 -7.92 -1.41 9.26
N GLY A 38 -8.07 -0.09 9.34
CA GLY A 38 -9.36 0.59 9.31
C GLY A 38 -10.05 0.53 7.96
N VAL A 39 -9.29 0.30 6.87
CA VAL A 39 -9.77 0.35 5.47
C VAL A 39 -9.67 -1.00 4.77
N VAL A 40 -8.65 -1.79 5.07
CA VAL A 40 -8.36 -3.07 4.43
C VAL A 40 -8.27 -4.17 5.49
N ASN A 41 -8.80 -5.35 5.18
CA ASN A 41 -8.79 -6.47 6.12
C ASN A 41 -7.40 -7.09 6.28
N GLN A 42 -6.66 -7.19 5.17
CA GLN A 42 -5.34 -7.80 5.13
C GLN A 42 -4.28 -6.73 4.90
N VAL A 43 -3.45 -6.50 5.92
CA VAL A 43 -2.30 -5.60 5.85
C VAL A 43 -1.08 -6.41 6.27
N ILE A 44 -0.16 -6.62 5.33
CA ILE A 44 1.03 -7.45 5.50
C ILE A 44 2.26 -6.54 5.50
N PRO A 45 2.90 -6.36 6.66
CA PRO A 45 4.13 -5.60 6.75
C PRO A 45 5.36 -6.44 6.40
N TYR A 46 6.30 -5.85 5.68
CA TYR A 46 7.61 -6.43 5.38
C TYR A 46 8.71 -5.39 5.52
N THR A 47 9.93 -5.86 5.72
CA THR A 47 11.13 -5.01 5.78
C THR A 47 11.98 -5.09 4.52
N THR A 48 11.72 -6.05 3.65
CA THR A 48 12.54 -6.28 2.44
C THR A 48 11.70 -6.30 1.15
N ALA A 49 12.35 -5.96 0.03
CA ALA A 49 11.71 -6.03 -1.28
C ALA A 49 11.43 -7.48 -1.70
N GLU A 50 12.30 -8.40 -1.31
CA GLU A 50 12.23 -9.83 -1.62
C GLU A 50 10.95 -10.45 -1.04
N GLU A 51 10.63 -10.16 0.22
CA GLU A 51 9.39 -10.62 0.87
C GLU A 51 8.15 -10.09 0.13
N CYS A 52 8.16 -8.83 -0.29
CA CYS A 52 7.07 -8.25 -1.08
C CYS A 52 6.91 -8.96 -2.42
N VAL A 53 8.01 -9.20 -3.14
CA VAL A 53 8.00 -9.89 -4.44
C VAL A 53 7.51 -11.32 -4.26
N GLN A 54 7.95 -12.02 -3.21
CA GLN A 54 7.51 -13.38 -2.91
C GLN A 54 6.00 -13.45 -2.64
N GLN A 55 5.46 -12.58 -1.78
CA GLN A 55 4.03 -12.47 -1.53
C GLN A 55 3.25 -12.18 -2.82
N LEU A 56 3.81 -11.31 -3.69
CA LEU A 56 3.27 -11.02 -5.01
C LEU A 56 3.45 -12.16 -6.03
N ASN A 57 4.08 -13.28 -5.70
CA ASN A 57 4.10 -14.46 -6.57
C ASN A 57 3.20 -15.61 -6.06
N GLU A 58 3.05 -15.74 -4.74
CA GLU A 58 2.37 -16.89 -4.12
C GLU A 58 0.84 -16.89 -4.30
N ASN A 59 0.19 -15.73 -4.22
CA ASN A 59 -1.28 -15.64 -4.23
C ASN A 59 -1.80 -14.95 -5.50
N PRO A 60 -2.03 -15.67 -6.61
CA PRO A 60 -2.40 -15.05 -7.90
C PRO A 60 -3.82 -14.48 -7.91
N GLU A 61 -4.71 -14.91 -7.02
CA GLU A 61 -6.11 -14.47 -6.96
C GLU A 61 -6.32 -13.18 -6.13
N GLU A 62 -5.32 -12.76 -5.35
CA GLU A 62 -5.41 -11.58 -4.50
C GLU A 62 -4.99 -10.30 -5.24
N ILE A 63 -5.84 -9.27 -5.21
CA ILE A 63 -5.53 -7.94 -5.72
C ILE A 63 -4.71 -7.19 -4.67
N SER A 64 -3.53 -6.74 -5.05
CA SER A 64 -2.56 -6.16 -4.13
C SER A 64 -2.38 -4.66 -4.34
N PHE A 65 -2.26 -3.94 -3.23
CA PHE A 65 -1.73 -2.59 -3.16
C PHE A 65 -0.38 -2.63 -2.44
N VAL A 66 0.61 -1.91 -2.94
CA VAL A 66 1.93 -1.81 -2.29
C VAL A 66 2.14 -0.40 -1.78
N ILE A 67 2.54 -0.29 -0.52
CA ILE A 67 3.00 0.96 0.09
C ILE A 67 4.49 0.77 0.38
N SER A 68 5.34 1.68 -0.07
CA SER A 68 6.79 1.57 0.16
C SER A 68 7.43 2.90 0.53
N SER A 69 8.54 2.86 1.25
CA SER A 69 9.41 4.03 1.40
C SER A 69 10.01 4.47 0.06
N GLY A 70 10.51 5.69 -0.01
CA GLY A 70 11.03 6.25 -1.26
C GLY A 70 12.24 5.50 -1.80
N ALA A 71 13.23 5.25 -0.94
CA ALA A 71 14.46 4.56 -1.31
C ALA A 71 14.21 3.09 -1.70
N LEU A 72 13.51 2.33 -0.85
CA LEU A 72 13.19 0.93 -1.13
C LEU A 72 12.29 0.80 -2.35
N GLY A 73 11.29 1.66 -2.47
CA GLY A 73 10.38 1.70 -3.62
C GLY A 73 11.12 1.90 -4.94
N GLN A 74 12.15 2.75 -4.98
CA GLN A 74 12.94 2.98 -6.18
C GLN A 74 13.61 1.69 -6.71
N HIS A 75 13.99 0.79 -5.81
CA HIS A 75 14.69 -0.46 -6.13
C HIS A 75 13.69 -1.60 -6.42
N MET A 76 12.58 -1.63 -5.69
CA MET A 76 11.57 -2.69 -5.77
C MET A 76 10.60 -2.53 -6.96
N VAL A 77 10.17 -1.29 -7.26
CA VAL A 77 9.12 -1.04 -8.27
C VAL A 77 9.43 -1.62 -9.65
N PRO A 78 10.67 -1.53 -10.19
CA PRO A 78 11.01 -2.16 -11.46
C PRO A 78 10.71 -3.66 -11.55
N SER A 79 10.72 -4.38 -10.42
CA SER A 79 10.48 -5.82 -10.37
C SER A 79 8.99 -6.18 -10.27
N ILE A 80 8.14 -5.27 -9.77
CA ILE A 80 6.73 -5.57 -9.47
C ILE A 80 5.73 -4.82 -10.37
N HIS A 81 6.12 -3.73 -11.03
CA HIS A 81 5.17 -2.88 -11.75
C HIS A 81 4.41 -3.62 -12.88
N GLY A 82 5.01 -4.66 -13.47
CA GLY A 82 4.39 -5.46 -14.53
C GLY A 82 3.34 -6.47 -14.04
N MET A 83 3.27 -6.76 -12.75
CA MET A 83 2.43 -7.84 -12.22
C MET A 83 0.95 -7.50 -12.29
N ALA A 84 0.14 -8.30 -12.99
CA ALA A 84 -1.28 -8.00 -13.25
C ALA A 84 -2.09 -7.73 -11.98
N LYS A 85 -1.81 -8.47 -10.90
CA LYS A 85 -2.51 -8.36 -9.62
C LYS A 85 -2.13 -7.12 -8.78
N LEU A 86 -1.02 -6.47 -9.13
CA LEU A 86 -0.64 -5.21 -8.49
C LEU A 86 -1.46 -4.07 -9.09
N ASN A 87 -2.41 -3.55 -8.31
CA ASN A 87 -3.34 -2.51 -8.74
C ASN A 87 -2.70 -1.12 -8.68
N ALA A 88 -2.10 -0.78 -7.53
CA ALA A 88 -1.42 0.49 -7.32
C ALA A 88 -0.26 0.37 -6.34
N ILE A 89 0.69 1.27 -6.52
CA ILE A 89 1.81 1.51 -5.61
C ILE A 89 1.67 2.93 -5.05
N TYR A 90 1.90 3.09 -3.75
CA TYR A 90 1.99 4.38 -3.07
C TYR A 90 3.36 4.50 -2.43
N ILE A 91 3.99 5.66 -2.59
CA ILE A 91 5.24 5.97 -1.88
C ILE A 91 4.87 6.73 -0.62
N PHE A 92 5.26 6.20 0.53
CA PHE A 92 5.08 6.82 1.84
C PHE A 92 6.44 7.20 2.41
N CYS A 93 6.79 8.49 2.34
CA CYS A 93 8.09 8.99 2.77
C CYS A 93 8.03 10.48 3.14
N ASP A 94 8.94 10.90 4.03
CA ASP A 94 9.04 12.30 4.46
C ASP A 94 9.62 13.22 3.37
N ASN A 95 10.50 12.68 2.51
CA ASN A 95 11.15 13.46 1.46
C ASN A 95 10.54 13.22 0.08
N LYS A 96 9.41 13.88 -0.21
CA LYS A 96 8.72 13.70 -1.50
C LYS A 96 9.57 14.11 -2.70
N GLN A 97 10.26 15.25 -2.61
CA GLN A 97 10.91 15.88 -3.75
C GLN A 97 12.01 14.99 -4.36
N GLU A 98 12.74 14.26 -3.51
CA GLU A 98 13.80 13.34 -3.91
C GLU A 98 13.29 12.21 -4.81
N HIS A 99 12.02 11.82 -4.65
CA HIS A 99 11.46 10.66 -5.32
C HIS A 99 10.44 11.02 -6.42
N GLU A 100 10.14 12.30 -6.65
CA GLU A 100 9.18 12.72 -7.66
C GLU A 100 9.59 12.37 -9.10
N ILE A 101 10.89 12.33 -9.40
CA ILE A 101 11.36 12.13 -10.77
C ILE A 101 11.15 10.68 -11.20
N TRP A 102 11.68 9.72 -10.43
CA TRP A 102 11.63 8.31 -10.82
C TRP A 102 10.22 7.74 -10.72
N THR A 103 9.38 8.25 -9.81
CA THR A 103 8.01 7.76 -9.63
C THR A 103 7.12 8.05 -10.83
N LYS A 104 7.36 9.18 -11.54
CA LYS A 104 6.63 9.55 -12.77
C LYS A 104 6.87 8.58 -13.93
N THR A 105 7.93 7.78 -13.87
CA THR A 105 8.23 6.73 -14.86
C THR A 105 7.23 5.56 -14.79
N TRP A 106 6.57 5.35 -13.65
CA TRP A 106 5.78 4.14 -13.40
C TRP A 106 4.28 4.44 -13.28
N THR A 107 3.48 3.97 -14.23
CA THR A 107 2.03 4.24 -14.31
C THR A 107 1.21 3.70 -13.13
N LYS A 108 1.73 2.68 -12.44
CA LYS A 108 1.10 2.08 -11.26
C LYS A 108 1.39 2.85 -9.97
N ILE A 109 2.34 3.77 -9.96
CA ILE A 109 2.52 4.68 -8.82
C ILE A 109 1.42 5.72 -8.87
N LYS A 110 0.61 5.78 -7.81
CA LYS A 110 -0.57 6.66 -7.72
C LYS A 110 -0.36 7.88 -6.83
N GLY A 111 0.75 7.93 -6.09
CA GLY A 111 1.13 9.12 -5.35
C GLY A 111 2.31 8.94 -4.42
N ILE A 112 2.85 10.08 -3.99
CA ILE A 112 3.87 10.20 -2.94
C ILE A 112 3.26 10.99 -1.78
N HIS A 113 3.27 10.40 -0.60
CA HIS A 113 2.60 10.92 0.57
C HIS A 113 3.55 10.93 1.76
N THR A 114 3.44 11.98 2.57
CA THR A 114 4.17 12.15 3.85
C THR A 114 3.27 11.77 5.04
N SER A 115 2.04 11.39 4.77
CA SER A 115 1.09 10.89 5.75
C SER A 115 0.33 9.71 5.15
N ILE A 116 -0.11 8.77 5.99
CA ILE A 116 -0.86 7.59 5.54
C ILE A 116 -2.30 7.94 5.14
N GLN A 117 -2.86 9.04 5.67
CA GLN A 117 -4.27 9.39 5.50
C GLN A 117 -4.71 9.49 4.01
N PRO A 118 -3.99 10.19 3.11
CA PRO A 118 -4.37 10.24 1.69
C PRO A 118 -4.36 8.85 1.02
N ILE A 119 -3.48 7.95 1.45
CA ILE A 119 -3.42 6.57 0.96
C ILE A 119 -4.66 5.81 1.44
N CYS A 120 -5.03 5.94 2.72
CA CYS A 120 -6.26 5.38 3.26
C CYS A 120 -7.51 5.90 2.51
N GLU A 121 -7.58 7.19 2.20
CA GLU A 121 -8.67 7.79 1.42
C GLU A 121 -8.74 7.20 0.01
N ALA A 122 -7.60 7.02 -0.67
CA ALA A 122 -7.53 6.39 -1.98
C ALA A 122 -8.02 4.92 -1.95
N LEU A 123 -7.62 4.16 -0.93
CA LEU A 123 -8.10 2.79 -0.71
C LEU A 123 -9.61 2.74 -0.43
N GLN A 124 -10.15 3.69 0.35
CA GLN A 124 -11.59 3.80 0.61
C GLN A 124 -12.39 4.12 -0.65
N LEU A 125 -11.82 4.86 -1.61
CA LEU A 125 -12.49 5.09 -2.89
C LEU A 125 -12.63 3.80 -3.71
N VAL A 126 -11.70 2.85 -3.57
CA VAL A 126 -11.83 1.51 -4.16
C VAL A 126 -12.97 0.73 -3.51
N VAL A 127 -13.08 0.76 -2.18
CA VAL A 127 -14.21 0.16 -1.43
C VAL A 127 -15.55 0.64 -1.99
N LYS A 128 -15.70 1.96 -2.16
CA LYS A 128 -16.94 2.57 -2.69
C LYS A 128 -17.27 2.18 -4.14
N ARG A 129 -16.29 1.73 -4.91
CA ARG A 129 -16.51 1.26 -6.30
C ARG A 129 -16.95 -0.20 -6.30
N CYS A 130 -16.32 -1.05 -5.49
CA CYS A 130 -16.72 -2.45 -5.33
C CYS A 130 -18.17 -2.60 -4.84
N ASP A 131 -18.68 -1.64 -4.07
CA ASP A 131 -20.08 -1.64 -3.59
C ASP A 131 -21.12 -1.30 -4.69
N LYS A 132 -20.68 -0.77 -5.84
CA LYS A 132 -21.55 -0.31 -6.93
C LYS A 132 -21.59 -1.28 -8.12
N ASP A 133 -20.80 -2.33 -8.07
CA ASP A 133 -20.79 -3.44 -9.03
C ASP A 133 -21.67 -4.60 -8.49
#